data_AF-A0A7V2NIF8-F1
#
_entry.id   AF-A0A7V2NIF8-F1
#
_cell.length_a   1.000
_cell.length_b   1.000
_cell.length_c   1.000
_cell.angle_alpha   90.00
_cell.angle_beta   90.00
_cell.angle_gamma   90.00
#
_symmetry.space_group_name_H-M   'P 1'
#
loop_
_entity.id
_entity.type
_entity.pdbx_description
1 polymer ?
#
loop_
_entity_poly.entity_id
_entity_poly.type
_entity_poly.pdbx_seq_one_letter_code
_entity_poly.pdbx_strand_id
1 'polypeptide(L)'
;MNTPIAWTLNTENARIAVPCFVEEVAPLFEAAGRFRIWDVSSEGIQERSEIASKEEDEVSRIRMMRELGVTVVLANGIKKSVRRLLRAEGITVVHGVSGTAVDVLFGWLAGRLEGLPDEDSELPVSAPVAADAVEWTYELLSSLGWQVKRVVGTDFSPVDLTAEKSCPVCDKPVRVAVCCGAHAWRVDEEIGEFHRLTSSGYHSRLYVHPPLEAAVKCCNAYGIELLDPSAFQPVHTDDFTLAPLKSRISGHPDLNSTVKHGPDTKRKPWNPQETS
;
A
#
# COMPACT_ATOMS: atom_id res chain seq x y z
N MET A 1 26.40 -18.41 -29.81
CA MET A 1 26.08 -18.91 -28.45
C MET A 1 25.47 -17.74 -27.72
N ASN A 2 24.13 -17.72 -27.59
CA ASN A 2 23.44 -16.66 -26.87
C ASN A 2 23.79 -16.80 -25.40
N THR A 3 24.36 -15.75 -24.82
CA THR A 3 24.46 -15.60 -23.37
C THR A 3 23.03 -15.73 -22.82
N PRO A 4 22.72 -16.70 -21.94
CA PRO A 4 21.40 -16.75 -21.31
C PRO A 4 21.19 -15.40 -20.64
N ILE A 5 19.98 -14.84 -20.81
CA ILE A 5 19.55 -13.54 -20.28
C ILE A 5 19.86 -13.57 -18.79
N ALA A 6 21.00 -12.98 -18.43
CA ALA A 6 21.51 -12.99 -17.07
C ALA A 6 20.51 -12.22 -16.23
N TRP A 7 19.86 -12.94 -15.32
CA TRP A 7 18.86 -12.40 -14.40
C TRP A 7 19.50 -11.27 -13.60
N THR A 8 19.15 -10.03 -13.93
CA THR A 8 19.57 -8.79 -13.26
C THR A 8 18.83 -8.56 -11.94
N LEU A 9 18.20 -9.60 -11.38
CA LEU A 9 17.77 -9.55 -10.00
C LEU A 9 19.03 -9.66 -9.16
N ASN A 10 19.27 -8.63 -8.35
CA ASN A 10 20.38 -8.55 -7.41
C ASN A 10 20.17 -9.62 -6.33
N THR A 11 20.43 -10.89 -6.65
CA THR A 11 20.26 -12.05 -5.77
C THR A 11 21.25 -12.08 -4.63
N GLU A 12 22.15 -11.09 -4.56
CA GLU A 12 23.16 -10.93 -3.52
C GLU A 12 22.55 -10.76 -2.12
N ASN A 13 21.25 -10.49 -1.98
CA ASN A 13 20.48 -10.59 -0.74
C ASN A 13 19.00 -10.87 -1.02
N ALA A 14 18.67 -12.12 -1.36
CA ALA A 14 17.29 -12.55 -1.59
C ALA A 14 16.76 -13.34 -0.39
N ARG A 15 15.56 -12.98 0.08
CA ARG A 15 14.77 -13.83 0.97
C ARG A 15 13.66 -14.48 0.18
N ILE A 16 13.63 -15.81 0.18
CA ILE A 16 12.80 -16.62 -0.71
C ILE A 16 11.80 -17.41 0.14
N ALA A 17 10.52 -17.33 -0.21
CA ALA A 17 9.47 -18.14 0.40
C ALA A 17 8.94 -19.19 -0.58
N VAL A 18 8.76 -20.41 -0.09
CA VAL A 18 8.10 -21.50 -0.82
C VAL A 18 6.88 -21.94 -0.01
N PRO A 19 5.65 -21.84 -0.54
CA PRO A 19 4.47 -22.43 0.06
C PRO A 19 4.58 -23.94 -0.04
N CYS A 20 4.42 -24.66 1.09
CA CYS A 20 4.64 -26.10 1.12
C CYS A 20 3.41 -26.88 1.59
N PHE A 21 3.28 -28.11 1.09
CA PHE A 21 2.42 -29.16 1.62
C PHE A 21 3.30 -30.36 1.94
N VAL A 22 3.61 -30.57 3.23
CA VAL A 22 4.74 -31.42 3.62
C VAL A 22 5.99 -30.91 2.85
N GLU A 23 6.88 -31.76 2.37
CA GLU A 23 8.17 -31.35 1.76
C GLU A 23 8.02 -30.78 0.34
N GLU A 24 6.84 -30.92 -0.26
CA GLU A 24 6.53 -30.52 -1.63
C GLU A 24 6.02 -29.08 -1.70
N VAL A 25 6.22 -28.42 -2.85
CA VAL A 25 5.54 -27.16 -3.14
C VAL A 25 4.02 -27.38 -3.13
N ALA A 26 3.31 -26.55 -2.37
CA ALA A 26 1.85 -26.64 -2.28
C ALA A 26 1.19 -26.42 -3.65
N PRO A 27 0.13 -27.16 -4.00
CA PRO A 27 -0.58 -26.98 -5.27
C PRO A 27 -1.11 -25.56 -5.48
N LEU A 28 -1.51 -24.88 -4.40
CA LEU A 28 -1.99 -23.49 -4.40
C LEU A 28 -1.33 -22.73 -3.24
N PHE A 29 -0.83 -21.53 -3.51
CA PHE A 29 -0.26 -20.62 -2.51
C PHE A 29 -1.25 -20.33 -1.37
N GLU A 30 -2.51 -20.11 -1.72
CA GLU A 30 -3.58 -19.74 -0.79
C GLU A 30 -3.96 -20.89 0.15
N ALA A 31 -3.72 -22.14 -0.28
CA ALA A 31 -4.04 -23.34 0.50
C ALA A 31 -2.86 -23.85 1.34
N ALA A 32 -1.68 -23.20 1.25
CA ALA A 32 -0.48 -23.69 1.91
C ALA A 32 -0.57 -23.54 3.44
N GLY A 33 -0.50 -24.62 4.19
CA GLY A 33 -0.48 -24.54 5.66
C GLY A 33 0.85 -24.05 6.23
N ARG A 34 1.91 -24.04 5.43
CA ARG A 34 3.27 -23.69 5.85
C ARG A 34 4.07 -23.04 4.72
N PHE A 35 5.03 -22.22 5.09
CA PHE A 35 6.00 -21.60 4.20
C PHE A 35 7.41 -21.88 4.69
N ARG A 36 8.28 -22.32 3.80
CA ARG A 36 9.71 -22.40 4.09
C ARG A 36 10.42 -21.17 3.56
N ILE A 37 11.30 -20.63 4.39
CA ILE A 37 12.01 -19.38 4.12
C ILE A 37 13.51 -19.64 4.08
N TRP A 38 14.14 -19.19 2.99
CA TRP A 38 15.60 -19.19 2.82
C TRP A 38 16.12 -17.78 2.66
N ASP A 39 17.26 -17.52 3.30
CA ASP A 39 18.09 -16.35 3.06
C ASP A 39 19.22 -16.75 2.11
N VAL A 40 19.34 -16.03 1.01
CA VAL A 40 20.36 -16.22 -0.01
C VAL A 40 21.19 -14.96 -0.09
N SER A 41 22.50 -15.10 0.13
CA SER A 41 23.45 -14.01 0.03
C SER A 41 24.74 -14.45 -0.67
N SER A 42 25.70 -13.54 -0.81
CA SER A 42 27.05 -13.85 -1.27
C SER A 42 27.78 -14.89 -0.38
N GLU A 43 27.36 -15.04 0.88
CA GLU A 43 27.97 -15.97 1.84
C GLU A 43 27.40 -17.39 1.74
N GLY A 44 26.29 -17.57 1.03
CA GLY A 44 25.65 -18.86 0.80
C GLY A 44 24.14 -18.83 1.00
N ILE A 45 23.58 -20.03 1.18
CA ILE A 45 22.15 -20.25 1.39
C ILE A 45 21.96 -20.73 2.82
N GLN A 46 21.14 -20.00 3.58
CA GLN A 46 20.75 -20.39 4.93
C GLN A 46 19.26 -20.67 4.96
N GLU A 47 18.87 -21.91 5.27
CA GLU A 47 17.50 -22.22 5.65
C GLU A 47 17.22 -21.59 7.02
N ARG A 48 16.24 -20.70 7.07
CA ARG A 48 16.00 -19.89 8.26
C ARG A 48 14.92 -20.49 9.13
N SER A 49 13.77 -20.83 8.53
CA SER A 49 12.60 -21.24 9.30
C SER A 49 11.49 -21.81 8.42
N GLU A 50 10.72 -22.71 9.03
CA GLU A 50 9.39 -23.07 8.55
C GLU A 50 8.36 -22.25 9.36
N ILE A 51 7.49 -21.55 8.67
CA ILE A 51 6.45 -20.71 9.26
C ILE A 51 5.11 -21.35 8.95
N ALA A 52 4.41 -21.77 10.00
CA ALA A 52 3.03 -22.20 9.89
C ALA A 52 2.16 -20.98 9.58
N SER A 53 1.37 -21.07 8.52
CA SER A 53 0.38 -20.06 8.23
C SER A 53 -0.93 -20.47 8.89
N LYS A 54 -1.31 -19.73 9.93
CA LYS A 54 -2.61 -19.88 10.59
C LYS A 54 -3.68 -18.99 9.96
N GLU A 55 -3.27 -18.18 9.00
CA GLU A 55 -4.05 -17.16 8.34
C GLU A 55 -4.91 -17.81 7.25
N GLU A 56 -6.22 -17.68 7.40
CA GLU A 56 -7.20 -18.21 6.45
C GLU A 56 -7.38 -17.28 5.23
N ASP A 57 -7.04 -16.00 5.37
CA ASP A 57 -7.21 -15.02 4.31
C ASP A 57 -5.90 -14.73 3.53
N GLU A 58 -6.07 -14.43 2.25
CA GLU A 58 -4.97 -14.18 1.30
C GLU A 58 -4.15 -12.93 1.66
N VAL A 59 -4.78 -11.93 2.25
CA VAL A 59 -4.18 -10.62 2.56
C VAL A 59 -3.18 -10.74 3.69
N SER A 60 -3.58 -11.44 4.76
CA SER A 60 -2.72 -11.75 5.90
C SER A 60 -1.47 -12.54 5.48
N ARG A 61 -1.58 -13.43 4.50
CA ARG A 61 -0.40 -14.16 3.94
C ARG A 61 0.55 -13.23 3.19
N ILE A 62 0.03 -12.34 2.35
CA ILE A 62 0.84 -11.35 1.64
C ILE A 62 1.56 -10.44 2.64
N ARG A 63 0.83 -9.97 3.66
CA ARG A 63 1.39 -9.17 4.75
C ARG A 63 2.48 -9.93 5.51
N MET A 64 2.26 -11.21 5.83
CA MET A 64 3.27 -12.06 6.45
C MET A 64 4.53 -12.14 5.58
N MET A 65 4.41 -12.29 4.25
CA MET A 65 5.57 -12.27 3.34
C MET A 65 6.34 -10.95 3.45
N ARG A 66 5.63 -9.82 3.45
CA ARG A 66 6.22 -8.48 3.60
C ARG A 66 6.93 -8.28 4.93
N GLU A 67 6.29 -8.65 6.05
CA GLU A 67 6.87 -8.54 7.39
C GLU A 67 8.12 -9.41 7.56
N LEU A 68 8.14 -10.57 6.90
CA LEU A 68 9.31 -11.42 6.84
C LEU A 68 10.40 -10.85 5.93
N GLY A 69 10.13 -9.82 5.14
CA GLY A 69 11.05 -9.26 4.15
C GLY A 69 11.30 -10.20 2.98
N VAL A 70 10.31 -11.04 2.64
CA VAL A 70 10.38 -11.94 1.48
C VAL A 70 10.44 -11.11 0.21
N THR A 71 11.42 -11.40 -0.63
CA THR A 71 11.65 -10.74 -1.93
C THR A 71 11.22 -11.60 -3.11
N VAL A 72 11.13 -12.92 -2.92
CA VAL A 72 10.77 -13.89 -3.96
C VAL A 72 9.83 -14.95 -3.40
N VAL A 73 8.76 -15.27 -4.12
CA VAL A 73 7.87 -16.41 -3.85
C VAL A 73 7.95 -17.40 -5.01
N LEU A 74 8.27 -18.65 -4.71
CA LEU A 74 8.26 -19.75 -5.69
C LEU A 74 7.05 -20.65 -5.43
N ALA A 75 6.02 -20.60 -6.27
CA ALA A 75 4.75 -21.30 -6.04
C ALA A 75 4.36 -22.21 -7.22
N ASN A 76 3.53 -23.22 -6.98
CA ASN A 76 2.92 -23.96 -8.08
C ASN A 76 1.76 -23.15 -8.67
N GLY A 77 0.57 -23.25 -8.09
CA GLY A 77 -0.56 -22.39 -8.42
C GLY A 77 -0.64 -21.19 -7.48
N ILE A 78 -1.06 -20.06 -8.02
CA ILE A 78 -1.37 -18.84 -7.27
C ILE A 78 -2.36 -18.01 -8.09
N LYS A 79 -3.40 -17.50 -7.43
CA LYS A 79 -4.42 -16.67 -8.07
C LYS A 79 -3.80 -15.40 -8.61
N LYS A 80 -4.31 -14.95 -9.75
CA LYS A 80 -3.87 -13.72 -10.43
C LYS A 80 -3.97 -12.49 -9.53
N SER A 81 -5.02 -12.36 -8.71
CA SER A 81 -5.17 -11.29 -7.73
C SER A 81 -4.03 -11.29 -6.71
N VAL A 82 -3.72 -12.45 -6.12
CA VAL A 82 -2.65 -12.60 -5.12
C VAL A 82 -1.28 -12.31 -5.72
N ARG A 83 -1.01 -12.76 -6.96
CA ARG A 83 0.24 -12.40 -7.66
C ARG A 83 0.42 -10.90 -7.82
N ARG A 84 -0.65 -10.20 -8.24
CA ARG A 84 -0.62 -8.73 -8.40
C ARG A 84 -0.34 -8.04 -7.07
N LEU A 85 -0.90 -8.54 -5.97
CA LEU A 85 -0.67 -7.99 -4.63
C LEU A 85 0.76 -8.22 -4.15
N LEU A 86 1.31 -9.43 -4.28
CA LEU A 86 2.71 -9.70 -3.95
C LEU A 86 3.66 -8.78 -4.74
N ARG A 87 3.37 -8.53 -6.02
CA ARG A 87 4.18 -7.61 -6.84
C ARG A 87 4.05 -6.15 -6.43
N ALA A 88 2.87 -5.71 -6.02
CA ALA A 88 2.68 -4.37 -5.48
C ALA A 88 3.53 -4.14 -4.23
N GLU A 89 3.81 -5.21 -3.47
CA GLU A 89 4.73 -5.23 -2.33
C GLU A 89 6.21 -5.41 -2.72
N GLY A 90 6.54 -5.33 -4.02
CA GLY A 90 7.90 -5.53 -4.54
C GLY A 90 8.38 -7.00 -4.52
N ILE A 91 7.48 -7.96 -4.28
CA ILE A 91 7.82 -9.38 -4.21
C ILE A 91 7.73 -10.00 -5.59
N THR A 92 8.83 -10.59 -6.05
CA THR A 92 8.87 -11.34 -7.31
C THR A 92 8.16 -12.67 -7.14
N VAL A 93 7.23 -13.00 -8.04
CA VAL A 93 6.50 -14.27 -7.98
C VAL A 93 6.87 -15.13 -9.18
N VAL A 94 7.46 -16.29 -8.91
CA VAL A 94 7.71 -17.35 -9.88
C VAL A 94 6.65 -18.42 -9.64
N HIS A 95 5.79 -18.66 -10.62
CA HIS A 95 4.72 -19.65 -10.48
C HIS A 95 4.80 -20.76 -11.53
N GLY A 96 4.05 -21.84 -11.32
CA GLY A 96 4.05 -23.03 -12.17
C GLY A 96 5.23 -23.97 -11.91
N VAL A 97 5.88 -23.86 -10.76
CA VAL A 97 6.96 -24.78 -10.34
C VAL A 97 6.41 -25.93 -9.49
N SER A 98 7.03 -27.09 -9.56
CA SER A 98 6.59 -28.30 -8.84
C SER A 98 7.78 -29.15 -8.38
N GLY A 99 7.58 -29.95 -7.34
CA GLY A 99 8.61 -30.81 -6.74
C GLY A 99 8.85 -30.42 -5.28
N THR A 100 9.93 -30.95 -4.69
CA THR A 100 10.29 -30.61 -3.32
C THR A 100 10.66 -29.13 -3.23
N ALA A 101 10.41 -28.51 -2.08
CA ALA A 101 10.73 -27.10 -1.88
C ALA A 101 12.24 -26.82 -2.07
N VAL A 102 13.07 -27.80 -1.70
CA VAL A 102 14.53 -27.78 -1.87
C VAL A 102 14.92 -27.83 -3.35
N ASP A 103 14.36 -28.78 -4.11
CA ASP A 103 14.64 -28.90 -5.55
C ASP A 103 14.20 -27.67 -6.32
N VAL A 104 13.05 -27.09 -5.94
CA VAL A 104 12.53 -25.86 -6.54
C VAL A 104 13.46 -24.68 -6.25
N LEU A 105 13.89 -24.50 -4.99
CA LEU A 105 14.85 -23.46 -4.64
C LEU A 105 16.15 -23.58 -5.44
N PHE A 106 16.79 -24.76 -5.42
CA PHE A 106 18.08 -24.95 -6.10
C PHE A 106 17.94 -24.95 -7.63
N GLY A 107 16.80 -25.41 -8.15
CA GLY A 107 16.47 -25.31 -9.57
C GLY A 107 16.34 -23.86 -10.02
N TRP A 108 15.67 -23.01 -9.23
CA TRP A 108 15.53 -21.59 -9.50
C TRP A 108 16.86 -20.85 -9.40
N LEU A 109 17.64 -21.07 -8.33
CA LEU A 109 18.97 -20.47 -8.15
C LEU A 109 19.96 -20.86 -9.26
N ALA A 110 19.82 -22.06 -9.81
CA ALA A 110 20.63 -22.52 -10.93
C ALA A 110 20.11 -22.06 -12.31
N GLY A 111 19.03 -21.27 -12.35
CA GLY A 111 18.41 -20.81 -13.60
C GLY A 111 17.79 -21.92 -14.44
N ARG A 112 17.47 -23.07 -13.83
CA ARG A 112 16.83 -24.22 -14.51
C ARG A 112 15.30 -24.16 -14.44
N LEU A 113 14.74 -23.28 -13.61
CA LEU A 113 13.31 -23.06 -13.49
C LEU A 113 12.96 -21.69 -14.06
N GLU A 114 12.38 -21.72 -15.25
CA GLU A 114 11.67 -20.58 -15.83
C GLU A 114 10.20 -20.79 -15.44
N GLY A 115 9.71 -20.01 -14.47
CA GLY A 115 8.29 -20.05 -14.12
C GLY A 115 7.42 -19.79 -15.35
N LEU A 116 6.12 -20.05 -15.22
CA LEU A 116 5.18 -19.70 -16.28
C LEU A 116 5.24 -18.19 -16.57
N PRO A 117 5.21 -17.79 -17.85
CA PRO A 117 5.25 -16.39 -18.20
C PRO A 117 4.05 -15.66 -17.62
N ASP A 118 4.28 -14.46 -17.13
CA ASP A 118 3.17 -13.59 -16.77
C ASP A 118 2.48 -13.10 -18.03
N GLU A 119 1.26 -13.57 -18.23
CA GLU A 119 0.37 -13.02 -19.25
C GLU A 119 -0.05 -11.56 -18.95
N ASP A 120 0.38 -10.99 -17.82
CA ASP A 120 0.06 -9.63 -17.35
C ASP A 120 1.27 -8.67 -17.32
N SER A 121 2.40 -9.02 -17.96
CA SER A 121 3.64 -8.20 -17.95
C SER A 121 3.49 -6.76 -18.51
N GLU A 122 2.32 -6.37 -19.00
CA GLU A 122 2.10 -5.05 -19.64
C GLU A 122 1.59 -3.94 -18.72
N LEU A 123 1.37 -4.17 -17.41
CA LEU A 123 1.05 -3.05 -16.52
C LEU A 123 2.36 -2.39 -16.06
N PRO A 124 2.65 -1.13 -16.46
CA PRO A 124 3.81 -0.41 -15.95
C PRO A 124 3.66 -0.23 -14.45
N VAL A 125 4.45 -0.98 -13.69
CA VAL A 125 4.57 -0.84 -12.24
C VAL A 125 5.37 0.44 -12.00
N SER A 126 4.69 1.58 -11.97
CA SER A 126 5.25 2.83 -11.43
C SER A 126 4.24 3.60 -10.61
N ALA A 127 3.27 2.91 -9.98
CA ALA A 127 2.68 3.50 -8.78
C ALA A 127 3.83 3.60 -7.76
N PRO A 128 4.04 4.76 -7.11
CA PRO A 128 5.05 4.88 -6.06
C PRO A 128 4.83 3.76 -5.04
N VAL A 129 5.92 3.14 -4.59
CA VAL A 129 5.83 2.09 -3.56
C VAL A 129 5.13 2.71 -2.36
N ALA A 130 4.28 1.97 -1.66
CA ALA A 130 3.53 2.46 -0.51
C ALA A 130 4.38 3.26 0.50
N ALA A 131 5.64 2.84 0.71
CA ALA A 131 6.63 3.55 1.52
C ALA A 131 7.01 4.93 0.96
N ASP A 132 7.10 5.07 -0.36
CA ASP A 132 7.39 6.32 -1.05
C ASP A 132 6.25 7.32 -0.87
N ALA A 133 4.99 6.85 -0.86
CA ALA A 133 3.83 7.73 -0.65
C ALA A 133 3.82 8.36 0.75
N VAL A 134 4.19 7.59 1.78
CA VAL A 134 4.29 8.09 3.17
C VAL A 134 5.41 9.12 3.30
N GLU A 135 6.60 8.82 2.77
CA GLU A 135 7.74 9.74 2.81
C GLU A 135 7.44 11.03 2.04
N TRP A 136 6.96 10.90 0.81
CA TRP A 136 6.57 12.04 -0.03
C TRP A 136 5.54 12.93 0.67
N THR A 137 4.52 12.33 1.30
CA THR A 137 3.49 13.08 2.02
C THR A 137 4.06 13.79 3.25
N TYR A 138 4.98 13.14 3.96
CA TYR A 138 5.68 13.73 5.10
C TYR A 138 6.47 14.98 4.68
N GLU A 139 7.27 14.87 3.63
CA GLU A 139 8.07 15.98 3.10
C GLU A 139 7.17 17.11 2.58
N LEU A 140 6.12 16.77 1.83
CA LEU A 140 5.15 17.73 1.32
C LEU A 140 4.52 18.55 2.44
N LEU A 141 3.91 17.89 3.43
CA LEU A 141 3.23 18.60 4.52
C LEU A 141 4.24 19.42 5.35
N SER A 142 5.44 18.89 5.58
CA SER A 142 6.51 19.63 6.27
C SER A 142 6.92 20.89 5.52
N SER A 143 7.06 20.82 4.19
CA SER A 143 7.38 21.96 3.34
C SER A 143 6.29 23.04 3.32
N LEU A 144 5.04 22.65 3.56
CA LEU A 144 3.88 23.53 3.70
C LEU A 144 3.71 24.10 5.13
N GLY A 145 4.68 23.86 6.02
CA GLY A 145 4.71 24.40 7.39
C GLY A 145 3.83 23.63 8.38
N TRP A 146 3.46 22.39 8.08
CA TRP A 146 2.79 21.52 9.06
C TRP A 146 3.81 20.89 10.00
N GLN A 147 3.43 20.73 11.27
CA GLN A 147 4.14 19.88 12.22
C GLN A 147 3.68 18.44 12.02
N VAL A 148 4.46 17.64 11.30
CA VAL A 148 4.11 16.26 10.92
C VAL A 148 4.75 15.26 11.88
N LYS A 149 3.96 14.28 12.35
CA LYS A 149 4.42 13.15 13.18
C LYS A 149 3.99 11.84 12.54
N ARG A 150 4.92 10.89 12.47
CA ARG A 150 4.63 9.49 12.10
C ARG A 150 3.90 8.82 13.26
N VAL A 151 2.84 8.10 12.95
CA VAL A 151 2.15 7.29 13.94
C VAL A 151 2.90 5.97 14.06
N VAL A 152 3.65 5.81 15.15
CA VAL A 152 4.38 4.58 15.47
C VAL A 152 3.55 3.83 16.52
N GLY A 153 2.85 2.77 16.13
CA GLY A 153 2.05 1.99 17.07
C GLY A 153 1.11 0.98 16.40
N THR A 154 0.95 -0.17 17.06
CA THR A 154 0.10 -1.34 16.77
C THR A 154 -0.41 -1.47 15.34
N ASP A 155 0.20 -2.42 14.62
CA ASP A 155 0.09 -2.96 13.24
C ASP A 155 -1.20 -2.82 12.38
N PHE A 156 -2.11 -1.89 12.68
CA PHE A 156 -3.45 -1.80 12.07
C PHE A 156 -4.06 -0.40 12.03
N SER A 157 -3.30 0.66 12.33
CA SER A 157 -3.83 2.02 12.18
C SER A 157 -3.77 2.44 10.69
N PRO A 158 -4.90 2.77 10.03
CA PRO A 158 -4.90 3.36 8.70
C PRO A 158 -4.37 4.81 8.71
N VAL A 159 -4.05 5.35 9.88
CA VAL A 159 -3.40 6.65 10.03
C VAL A 159 -1.89 6.44 10.00
N ASP A 160 -1.25 6.85 8.92
CA ASP A 160 0.21 6.80 8.75
C ASP A 160 0.88 8.03 9.39
N LEU A 161 0.27 9.21 9.17
CA LEU A 161 0.78 10.49 9.66
C LEU A 161 -0.32 11.27 10.39
N THR A 162 0.13 12.10 11.32
CA THR A 162 -0.67 13.21 11.86
C THR A 162 0.04 14.52 11.55
N ALA A 163 -0.74 15.54 11.21
CA ALA A 163 -0.21 16.87 10.89
C ALA A 163 -0.98 17.94 11.67
N GLU A 164 -0.25 18.91 12.22
CA GLU A 164 -0.81 20.05 12.95
C GLU A 164 -0.29 21.38 12.41
N LYS A 165 -1.16 22.38 12.27
CA LYS A 165 -0.79 23.76 11.86
C LYS A 165 -1.74 24.76 12.52
N SER A 166 -1.23 25.93 12.92
CA SER A 166 -2.08 27.00 13.46
C SER A 166 -3.00 27.55 12.37
N CYS A 167 -4.29 27.75 12.72
CA CYS A 167 -5.26 28.39 11.84
C CYS A 167 -4.88 29.87 11.63
N PRO A 168 -4.69 30.35 10.40
CA PRO A 168 -4.29 31.74 10.14
C PRO A 168 -5.37 32.78 10.49
N VAL A 169 -6.60 32.34 10.81
CA VAL A 169 -7.72 33.24 11.14
C VAL A 169 -7.96 33.34 12.64
N CYS A 170 -7.95 32.21 13.36
CA CYS A 170 -8.29 32.19 14.79
C CYS A 170 -7.15 31.68 15.70
N ASP A 171 -5.99 31.37 15.13
CA ASP A 171 -4.77 30.89 15.79
C ASP A 171 -4.89 29.56 16.57
N LYS A 172 -6.07 28.91 16.50
CA LYS A 172 -6.27 27.59 17.10
C LYS A 172 -5.59 26.50 16.26
N PRO A 173 -5.13 25.40 16.87
CA PRO A 173 -4.52 24.30 16.13
C PRO A 173 -5.53 23.59 15.22
N VAL A 174 -5.12 23.31 13.98
CA VAL A 174 -5.80 22.45 13.02
C VAL A 174 -5.06 21.13 12.98
N ARG A 175 -5.78 20.01 13.12
CA ARG A 175 -5.23 18.66 13.26
C ARG A 175 -5.78 17.82 12.14
N VAL A 176 -4.90 17.14 11.42
CA VAL A 176 -5.23 16.35 10.24
C VAL A 176 -4.71 14.94 10.47
N ALA A 177 -5.59 13.96 10.27
CA ALA A 177 -5.17 12.57 10.12
C ALA A 177 -4.89 12.30 8.64
N VAL A 178 -3.85 11.52 8.37
CA VAL A 178 -3.41 11.22 7.00
C VAL A 178 -3.28 9.71 6.82
N CYS A 179 -3.90 9.20 5.77
CA CYS A 179 -3.78 7.83 5.30
C CYS A 179 -3.16 7.88 3.90
N CYS A 180 -2.07 7.16 3.67
CA CYS A 180 -1.33 7.21 2.40
C CYS A 180 -1.73 6.11 1.43
N GLY A 181 -2.87 5.44 1.66
CA GLY A 181 -3.37 4.35 0.84
C GLY A 181 -2.38 3.18 0.71
N ALA A 182 -1.37 3.15 1.58
CA ALA A 182 -0.26 2.22 1.59
C ALA A 182 -0.69 0.80 1.98
N HIS A 183 -1.89 0.66 2.55
CA HIS A 183 -2.43 -0.59 3.08
C HIS A 183 -3.64 -1.09 2.26
N ALA A 184 -4.00 -0.41 1.17
CA ALA A 184 -5.24 -0.64 0.45
C ALA A 184 -5.17 -1.85 -0.49
N TRP A 185 -5.56 -3.03 -0.01
CA TRP A 185 -6.21 -4.01 -0.90
C TRP A 185 -7.55 -3.40 -1.32
N ARG A 186 -8.45 -3.16 -0.35
CA ARG A 186 -9.79 -2.60 -0.56
C ARG A 186 -9.84 -1.15 -0.13
N VAL A 187 -9.64 -0.26 -1.11
CA VAL A 187 -9.68 1.20 -0.91
C VAL A 187 -10.97 1.64 -0.21
N ASP A 188 -12.10 0.99 -0.48
CA ASP A 188 -13.37 1.27 0.17
C ASP A 188 -13.37 0.93 1.67
N GLU A 189 -12.83 -0.23 2.05
CA GLU A 189 -12.72 -0.65 3.44
C GLU A 189 -11.69 0.17 4.22
N GLU A 190 -10.52 0.44 3.63
CA GLU A 190 -9.49 1.26 4.25
C GLU A 190 -10.00 2.69 4.50
N ILE A 191 -10.64 3.32 3.51
CA ILE A 191 -11.23 4.65 3.68
C ILE A 191 -12.35 4.63 4.73
N GLY A 192 -13.18 3.57 4.77
CA GLY A 192 -14.23 3.40 5.77
C GLY A 192 -13.68 3.30 7.20
N GLU A 193 -12.62 2.50 7.38
CA GLU A 193 -11.96 2.33 8.68
C GLU A 193 -11.21 3.59 9.09
N PHE A 194 -10.52 4.24 8.15
CA PHE A 194 -9.89 5.54 8.35
C PHE A 194 -10.90 6.59 8.80
N HIS A 195 -12.07 6.68 8.14
CA HIS A 195 -13.15 7.56 8.56
C HIS A 195 -13.64 7.25 9.98
N ARG A 196 -13.85 5.97 10.30
CA ARG A 196 -14.35 5.53 11.61
C ARG A 196 -13.37 5.93 12.73
N LEU A 197 -12.09 5.64 12.56
CA LEU A 197 -11.05 5.90 13.56
C LEU A 197 -10.73 7.39 13.73
N THR A 198 -10.88 8.18 12.65
CA THR A 198 -10.60 9.63 12.65
C THR A 198 -11.88 10.48 12.70
N SER A 199 -12.99 9.88 13.12
CA SER A 199 -14.28 10.55 13.31
C SER A 199 -14.25 11.59 14.42
N SER A 200 -13.34 11.43 15.38
CA SER A 200 -13.09 12.37 16.48
C SER A 200 -11.60 12.69 16.62
N GLY A 201 -11.27 13.77 17.31
CA GLY A 201 -9.88 14.18 17.57
C GLY A 201 -9.19 14.92 16.41
N TYR A 202 -9.76 14.87 15.19
CA TYR A 202 -9.21 15.56 14.02
C TYR A 202 -10.20 16.56 13.43
N HIS A 203 -9.67 17.62 12.84
CA HIS A 203 -10.44 18.70 12.23
C HIS A 203 -10.67 18.45 10.72
N SER A 204 -9.76 17.72 10.08
CA SER A 204 -9.86 17.26 8.69
C SER A 204 -9.12 15.93 8.51
N ARG A 205 -9.30 15.31 7.34
CA ARG A 205 -8.73 14.01 6.96
C ARG A 205 -8.20 14.09 5.53
N LEU A 206 -7.04 13.51 5.31
CA LEU A 206 -6.35 13.47 4.02
C LEU A 206 -6.10 12.01 3.65
N TYR A 207 -6.57 11.58 2.49
CA TYR A 207 -6.27 10.27 1.92
C TYR A 207 -5.39 10.50 0.69
N VAL A 208 -4.18 9.95 0.69
CA VAL A 208 -3.20 10.14 -0.38
C VAL A 208 -3.19 8.91 -1.25
N HIS A 209 -3.70 9.03 -2.47
CA HIS A 209 -3.82 7.92 -3.41
C HIS A 209 -4.07 8.46 -4.82
N PRO A 210 -3.55 7.84 -5.89
CA PRO A 210 -3.97 8.14 -7.26
C PRO A 210 -5.50 8.08 -7.41
N PRO A 211 -6.12 8.87 -8.28
CA PRO A 211 -7.57 9.01 -8.34
C PRO A 211 -8.23 7.77 -8.98
N LEU A 212 -8.40 6.72 -8.18
CA LEU A 212 -9.27 5.60 -8.51
C LEU A 212 -10.73 5.98 -8.26
N GLU A 213 -11.64 5.56 -9.13
CA GLU A 213 -13.06 5.88 -9.02
C GLU A 213 -13.65 5.51 -7.65
N ALA A 214 -13.28 4.34 -7.12
CA ALA A 214 -13.67 3.88 -5.78
C ALA A 214 -13.15 4.81 -4.68
N ALA A 215 -11.87 5.22 -4.74
CA ALA A 215 -11.26 6.15 -3.79
C ALA A 215 -12.00 7.49 -3.80
N VAL A 216 -12.19 8.07 -4.99
CA VAL A 216 -12.89 9.34 -5.18
C VAL A 216 -14.31 9.26 -4.62
N LYS A 217 -15.05 8.19 -4.92
CA LYS A 217 -16.41 7.99 -4.42
C LYS A 217 -16.45 7.91 -2.90
N CYS A 218 -15.61 7.08 -2.28
CA CYS A 218 -15.58 6.90 -0.83
C CYS A 218 -15.10 8.17 -0.11
N CYS A 219 -14.02 8.81 -0.56
CA CYS A 219 -13.54 10.07 0.02
C CYS A 219 -14.62 11.15 -0.01
N ASN A 220 -15.33 11.31 -1.13
CA ASN A 220 -16.45 12.24 -1.22
C ASN A 220 -17.59 11.91 -0.26
N ALA A 221 -17.95 10.62 -0.12
CA ALA A 221 -19.02 10.19 0.77
C ALA A 221 -18.72 10.48 2.25
N TYR A 222 -17.46 10.36 2.67
CA TYR A 222 -17.03 10.58 4.06
C TYR A 222 -16.48 11.98 4.35
N GLY A 223 -16.45 12.86 3.35
CA GLY A 223 -15.84 14.20 3.47
C GLY A 223 -14.35 14.12 3.80
N ILE A 224 -13.62 13.23 3.13
CA ILE A 224 -12.17 13.08 3.20
C ILE A 224 -11.56 13.75 1.98
N GLU A 225 -10.50 14.53 2.16
CA GLU A 225 -9.75 15.13 1.07
C GLU A 225 -8.90 14.05 0.37
N LEU A 226 -9.09 13.87 -0.94
CA LEU A 226 -8.23 13.00 -1.74
C LEU A 226 -7.06 13.81 -2.32
N LEU A 227 -5.84 13.39 -2.04
CA LEU A 227 -4.62 13.96 -2.59
C LEU A 227 -3.99 12.97 -3.57
N ASP A 228 -3.86 13.39 -4.82
CA ASP A 228 -3.16 12.63 -5.86
C ASP A 228 -1.69 13.05 -5.91
N PRO A 229 -0.73 12.17 -5.56
CA PRO A 229 0.69 12.48 -5.61
C PRO A 229 1.20 12.87 -7.00
N SER A 230 0.60 12.35 -8.06
CA SER A 230 1.04 12.57 -9.43
C SER A 230 0.57 13.90 -10.01
N ALA A 231 -0.56 14.43 -9.51
CA ALA A 231 -1.15 15.67 -9.99
C ALA A 231 -0.89 16.86 -9.06
N PHE A 232 -0.41 16.64 -7.84
CA PHE A 232 -0.17 17.72 -6.90
C PHE A 232 1.10 18.51 -7.26
N GLN A 233 0.92 19.80 -7.51
CA GLN A 233 2.02 20.75 -7.60
C GLN A 233 1.98 21.65 -6.36
N PRO A 234 3.08 21.77 -5.60
CA PRO A 234 3.14 22.71 -4.50
C PRO A 234 3.03 24.13 -5.09
N VAL A 235 1.86 24.74 -4.92
CA VAL A 235 1.67 26.15 -5.22
C VAL A 235 2.32 26.91 -4.08
N HIS A 236 3.06 27.99 -4.36
CA HIS A 236 3.47 28.93 -3.33
C HIS A 236 2.22 29.41 -2.59
N THR A 237 2.02 28.92 -1.38
CA THR A 237 0.84 29.22 -0.59
C THR A 237 1.03 30.58 0.02
N ASP A 238 0.08 31.49 -0.21
CA ASP A 238 -0.08 32.65 0.65
C ASP A 238 -0.31 32.15 2.09
N ASP A 239 0.22 32.88 3.08
CA ASP A 239 0.21 32.55 4.52
C ASP A 239 -1.20 32.25 5.08
N PHE A 240 -2.25 32.56 4.33
CA PHE A 240 -3.65 32.42 4.71
C PHE A 240 -4.30 31.09 4.33
N THR A 241 -3.56 30.14 3.74
CA THR A 241 -4.13 28.85 3.31
C THR A 241 -3.58 27.66 4.11
N LEU A 242 -4.43 26.66 4.33
CA LEU A 242 -4.07 25.38 4.95
C LEU A 242 -3.94 24.28 3.88
N ALA A 243 -3.16 24.55 2.83
CA ALA A 243 -2.89 23.55 1.79
C ALA A 243 -2.31 22.26 2.41
N PRO A 244 -2.64 21.07 1.87
CA PRO A 244 -3.43 20.84 0.65
C PRO A 244 -4.95 20.74 0.89
N LEU A 245 -5.45 21.09 2.08
CA LEU A 245 -6.88 20.95 2.41
C LEU A 245 -7.72 21.92 1.58
N LYS A 246 -8.75 21.40 0.88
CA LYS A 246 -9.70 22.21 0.09
C LYS A 246 -11.11 22.17 0.68
N SER A 247 -11.41 21.10 1.41
CA SER A 247 -12.69 20.85 2.05
C SER A 247 -12.85 21.58 3.39
N ARG A 248 -14.06 21.48 3.95
CA ARG A 248 -14.46 22.14 5.19
C ARG A 248 -13.64 21.63 6.38
N ILE A 249 -13.06 22.54 7.15
CA ILE A 249 -12.30 22.21 8.37
C ILE A 249 -13.23 22.35 9.59
N SER A 250 -13.45 21.24 10.29
CA SER A 250 -14.35 21.19 11.45
C SER A 250 -13.79 22.04 12.61
N GLY A 251 -14.63 22.82 13.27
CA GLY A 251 -14.22 23.71 14.37
C GLY A 251 -13.62 25.05 13.92
N HIS A 252 -13.50 25.29 12.61
CA HIS A 252 -12.90 26.51 12.03
C HIS A 252 -13.82 27.15 10.98
N PRO A 253 -15.00 27.70 11.37
CA PRO A 253 -15.99 28.21 10.42
C PRO A 253 -15.48 29.36 9.54
N ASP A 254 -14.64 30.23 10.09
CA ASP A 254 -14.12 31.42 9.38
C ASP A 254 -13.11 31.08 8.28
N LEU A 255 -12.45 29.92 8.37
CA LEU A 255 -11.64 29.39 7.27
C LEU A 255 -12.49 28.85 6.12
N ASN A 256 -13.72 28.45 6.40
CA ASN A 256 -14.60 27.86 5.39
C ASN A 256 -15.36 28.92 4.58
N SER A 257 -15.47 30.15 5.09
CA SER A 257 -16.18 31.26 4.42
C SER A 257 -15.31 31.97 3.37
N THR A 258 -13.99 31.91 3.51
CA THR A 258 -13.02 32.48 2.57
C THR A 258 -12.82 31.63 1.31
N VAL A 259 -13.17 30.34 1.36
CA VAL A 259 -13.19 29.48 0.17
C VAL A 259 -14.40 29.87 -0.68
N LYS A 260 -14.25 30.89 -1.53
CA LYS A 260 -15.23 31.19 -2.58
C LYS A 260 -15.29 29.97 -3.50
N HIS A 261 -16.30 29.12 -3.32
CA HIS A 261 -16.58 28.03 -4.24
C HIS A 261 -16.65 28.60 -5.66
N GLY A 262 -15.78 28.12 -6.56
CA GLY A 262 -16.01 28.26 -8.00
C GLY A 262 -17.40 27.72 -8.36
N PRO A 263 -17.96 28.09 -9.53
CA PRO A 263 -19.36 27.84 -9.89
C PRO A 263 -19.80 26.41 -9.53
N ASP A 264 -20.75 26.36 -8.59
CA ASP A 264 -21.25 25.17 -7.92
C ASP A 264 -21.86 24.18 -8.92
N THR A 265 -21.12 23.12 -9.25
CA THR A 265 -21.70 21.94 -9.90
C THR A 265 -22.56 21.22 -8.87
N LYS A 266 -23.84 21.59 -8.80
CA LYS A 266 -24.86 21.04 -7.88
C LYS A 266 -24.67 19.52 -7.66
N ARG A 267 -24.08 19.13 -6.53
CA ARG A 267 -23.95 17.72 -6.13
C ARG A 267 -25.28 17.26 -5.54
N LYS A 268 -25.88 16.24 -6.14
CA LYS A 268 -27.05 15.54 -5.57
C LYS A 268 -26.59 14.78 -4.32
N PRO A 269 -27.26 14.89 -3.16
CA PRO A 269 -26.92 14.10 -1.99
C PRO A 269 -27.03 12.61 -2.33
N TRP A 270 -26.00 11.84 -1.98
CA TRP A 270 -25.97 10.40 -2.18
C TRP A 270 -27.03 9.73 -1.30
N ASN A 271 -27.93 8.95 -1.92
CA ASN A 271 -28.96 8.16 -1.24
C ASN A 271 -28.49 6.70 -1.17
N PRO A 272 -28.13 6.16 0.00
CA PRO A 272 -27.68 4.78 0.14
C PRO A 272 -28.77 3.72 -0.13
N GLN A 273 -30.03 4.12 -0.36
CA GLN A 273 -31.14 3.20 -0.64
C GLN A 273 -31.34 2.87 -2.13
N GLU A 274 -30.52 3.40 -3.05
CA GLU A 274 -30.69 3.18 -4.50
C GLU A 274 -29.84 2.02 -5.08
N THR A 275 -29.19 1.22 -4.23
CA THR A 275 -28.50 -0.01 -4.67
C THR A 275 -29.12 -1.22 -4.00
N SER A 276 -30.18 -1.75 -4.61
CA SER A 276 -30.77 -3.07 -4.32
C SER A 276 -31.23 -3.68 -5.63
#